data_AF-A0A2A2W9R2-F1
#
_entry.id   AF-A0A2A2W9R2-F1
#
_cell.length_a   1.000
_cell.length_b   1.000
_cell.length_c   1.000
_cell.angle_alpha   90.00
_cell.angle_beta   90.00
_cell.angle_gamma   90.00
#
_symmetry.space_group_name_H-M   'P 1'
#
loop_
_entity.id
_entity.type
_entity.pdbx_description
1 polymer ?
#
loop_
_entity_poly.entity_id
_entity_poly.type
_entity_poly.pdbx_seq_one_letter_code
_entity_poly.pdbx_strand_id
1 'polypeptide(L)'
;MSEPASQIFETLRHCDSSRSELLQQLAEYFRQEQLPMELFESRKMIVRDRLGLPLLTSEDEPTRSEEVERQLELGLLEACRESGEMLIRAGRIFEGWTYLRPTGDNELIRNLIAEVEITDDNYDEMQRVLLHEGVDVGRGFQAVLDHQGTCNSITLFDQAIAQRSKADRRAAGERLLEHFHNELITLVRDDITARDAAPGEDESLSDMLASRPWVMKDGGYHLDTTHLSSTVRIASTLSDPKQLRKAWELTQYGRQLHHQFQYPGEEPFVDFYPAYAAFYSILLGENVDAGLKLFERKAINVDSQEHGTGAIETYIDLLDRVGRPLQAIEFAIRHVPEDVPSQSIVPLLIEFAGHAAESGDASGYDLIMDFCAAKQDALGFAVAKHATLAK
;
A
#
# COMPACT_ATOMS: atom_id res chain seq x y z
N MET A 1 -29.87 -28.28 30.55
CA MET A 1 -29.25 -27.39 29.54
C MET A 1 -30.34 -26.66 28.77
N SER A 2 -31.18 -25.85 29.43
CA SER A 2 -32.33 -25.18 28.80
C SER A 2 -32.54 -23.76 29.35
N GLU A 3 -31.52 -22.89 29.39
CA GLU A 3 -31.63 -21.71 30.29
C GLU A 3 -31.26 -20.30 29.77
N PRO A 4 -30.67 -20.04 28.60
CA PRO A 4 -30.62 -18.67 28.05
C PRO A 4 -31.85 -18.34 27.18
N ALA A 5 -32.14 -19.19 26.18
CA ALA A 5 -33.22 -18.96 25.24
C ALA A 5 -34.62 -18.94 25.90
N SER A 6 -34.84 -19.70 26.98
CA SER A 6 -36.13 -19.69 27.69
C SER A 6 -36.34 -18.38 28.46
N GLN A 7 -35.27 -17.78 29.01
CA GLN A 7 -35.34 -16.56 29.81
C GLN A 7 -35.63 -15.32 28.96
N ILE A 8 -35.08 -15.24 27.73
CA ILE A 8 -35.40 -14.12 26.84
C ILE A 8 -36.87 -14.12 26.41
N PHE A 9 -37.46 -15.29 26.13
CA PHE A 9 -38.89 -15.37 25.77
C PHE A 9 -39.81 -15.05 26.94
N GLU A 10 -39.44 -15.41 28.17
CA GLU A 10 -40.20 -14.99 29.37
C GLU A 10 -40.07 -13.48 29.61
N THR A 11 -38.87 -12.92 29.46
CA THR A 11 -38.62 -11.48 29.56
C THR A 11 -39.42 -10.69 28.52
N LEU A 12 -39.42 -11.15 27.26
CA LEU A 12 -40.20 -10.55 26.17
C LEU A 12 -41.72 -10.70 26.39
N ARG A 13 -42.20 -11.80 27.00
CA ARG A 13 -43.62 -11.99 27.35
C ARG A 13 -44.08 -11.10 28.50
N HIS A 14 -43.19 -10.75 29.42
CA HIS A 14 -43.47 -9.89 30.58
C HIS A 14 -43.14 -8.42 30.32
N CYS A 15 -42.67 -8.08 29.12
CA CYS A 15 -42.37 -6.72 28.72
C CYS A 15 -43.68 -5.97 28.38
N ASP A 16 -44.31 -5.37 29.39
CA ASP A 16 -45.48 -4.48 29.24
C ASP A 16 -45.12 -3.05 28.73
N SER A 17 -43.84 -2.86 28.37
CA SER A 17 -43.23 -1.59 27.97
C SER A 17 -43.55 -1.21 26.52
N SER A 18 -43.14 -0.01 26.10
CA SER A 18 -43.36 0.50 24.74
C SER A 18 -42.70 -0.39 23.67
N ARG A 19 -43.24 -0.39 22.44
CA ARG A 19 -42.71 -1.18 21.29
C ARG A 19 -41.20 -1.01 21.08
N SER A 20 -40.68 0.19 21.33
CA SER A 20 -39.25 0.50 21.18
C SER A 20 -38.39 -0.16 22.27
N GLU A 21 -38.88 -0.23 23.50
CA GLU A 21 -38.15 -0.86 24.62
C GLU A 21 -38.00 -2.36 24.43
N LEU A 22 -39.00 -3.04 23.85
CA LEU A 22 -38.92 -4.47 23.53
C LEU A 22 -37.79 -4.75 22.52
N LEU A 23 -37.70 -3.96 21.46
CA LEU A 23 -36.63 -4.10 20.46
C LEU A 23 -35.25 -3.79 21.04
N GLN A 24 -35.18 -2.80 21.94
CA GLN A 24 -33.94 -2.45 22.63
C GLN A 24 -33.46 -3.58 23.55
N GLN A 25 -34.36 -4.23 24.29
CA GLN A 25 -34.04 -5.40 25.13
C GLN A 25 -33.57 -6.59 24.31
N LEU A 26 -34.20 -6.82 23.14
CA LEU A 26 -33.78 -7.89 22.23
C LEU A 26 -32.35 -7.65 21.70
N ALA A 27 -32.05 -6.41 21.27
CA ALA A 27 -30.70 -6.05 20.83
C ALA A 27 -29.67 -6.17 21.96
N GLU A 28 -30.02 -5.79 23.19
CA GLU A 28 -29.14 -5.95 24.36
C GLU A 28 -28.85 -7.43 24.64
N TYR A 29 -29.86 -8.30 24.57
CA TYR A 29 -29.67 -9.73 24.74
C TYR A 29 -28.72 -10.31 23.69
N PHE A 30 -28.94 -10.01 22.40
CA PHE A 30 -28.03 -10.49 21.36
C PHE A 30 -26.62 -9.92 21.48
N ARG A 31 -26.47 -8.70 22.03
CA ARG A 31 -25.16 -8.15 22.34
C ARG A 31 -24.47 -8.93 23.45
N GLN A 32 -25.19 -9.28 24.51
CA GLN A 32 -24.65 -10.02 25.66
C GLN A 32 -24.29 -11.47 25.30
N GLU A 33 -25.12 -12.12 24.48
CA GLU A 33 -24.90 -13.49 24.00
C GLU A 33 -23.90 -13.57 22.83
N GLN A 34 -23.34 -12.44 22.37
CA GLN A 34 -22.38 -12.39 21.26
C GLN A 34 -22.96 -13.00 19.95
N LEU A 35 -24.21 -12.65 19.63
CA LEU A 35 -24.93 -13.09 18.44
C LEU A 35 -25.03 -11.94 17.41
N PRO A 36 -23.98 -11.70 16.60
CA PRO A 36 -23.85 -10.49 15.78
C PRO A 36 -24.86 -10.41 14.62
N MET A 37 -25.26 -11.54 14.03
CA MET A 37 -26.22 -11.53 12.91
C MET A 37 -27.63 -11.16 13.39
N GLU A 38 -28.03 -11.73 14.51
CA GLU A 38 -29.30 -11.44 15.18
C GLU A 38 -29.31 -10.02 15.77
N LEU A 39 -28.17 -9.55 16.27
CA LEU A 39 -27.97 -8.16 16.69
C LEU A 39 -28.19 -7.19 15.52
N PHE A 40 -27.58 -7.46 14.36
CA PHE A 40 -27.77 -6.66 13.15
C PHE A 40 -29.25 -6.54 12.76
N GLU A 41 -29.96 -7.67 12.71
CA GLU A 41 -31.39 -7.69 12.38
C GLU A 41 -32.23 -6.92 13.39
N SER A 42 -31.92 -7.06 14.69
CA SER A 42 -32.60 -6.31 15.75
C SER A 42 -32.35 -4.81 15.64
N ARG A 43 -31.12 -4.39 15.31
CA ARG A 43 -30.79 -2.98 15.05
C ARG A 43 -31.53 -2.44 13.84
N LYS A 44 -31.63 -3.22 12.75
CA LYS A 44 -32.43 -2.85 11.58
C LYS A 44 -33.89 -2.61 11.96
N MET A 45 -34.48 -3.48 12.78
CA MET A 45 -35.84 -3.30 13.26
C MET A 45 -36.01 -2.03 14.10
N ILE A 46 -35.06 -1.70 14.98
CA ILE A 46 -35.07 -0.47 15.79
C ILE A 46 -35.04 0.79 14.91
N VAL A 47 -34.16 0.83 13.90
CA VAL A 47 -34.06 1.97 12.98
C VAL A 47 -35.38 2.16 12.22
N ARG A 48 -35.97 1.06 11.74
CA ARG A 48 -37.25 1.09 11.01
C ARG A 48 -38.41 1.55 11.88
N ASP A 49 -38.50 1.08 13.13
CA ASP A 49 -39.51 1.53 14.10
C ASP A 49 -39.43 3.05 14.35
N ARG A 50 -38.21 3.58 14.54
CA ARG A 50 -37.98 5.02 14.73
C ARG A 50 -38.43 5.86 13.53
N LEU A 51 -38.30 5.32 12.32
CA LEU A 51 -38.73 5.96 11.08
C LEU A 51 -40.21 5.72 10.75
N GLY A 52 -40.95 5.03 11.61
CA GLY A 52 -42.36 4.70 11.39
C GLY A 52 -42.58 3.67 10.27
N LEU A 53 -41.56 2.91 9.92
CA LEU A 53 -41.60 1.88 8.88
C LEU A 53 -42.03 0.52 9.46
N PRO A 54 -42.61 -0.39 8.66
CA PRO A 54 -42.84 -1.77 9.06
C PRO A 54 -41.53 -2.44 9.49
N LEU A 55 -41.52 -3.23 10.56
CA LEU A 55 -40.27 -3.85 11.06
C LEU A 55 -39.63 -4.80 10.05
N LEU A 56 -40.46 -5.50 9.27
CA LEU A 56 -40.05 -6.40 8.20
C LEU A 56 -40.25 -5.70 6.86
N THR A 57 -39.31 -5.92 5.95
CA THR A 57 -39.42 -5.45 4.56
C THR A 57 -40.49 -6.26 3.84
N SER A 58 -41.40 -5.59 3.12
CA SER A 58 -42.35 -6.22 2.19
C SER A 58 -42.04 -5.82 0.75
N GLU A 59 -42.39 -6.68 -0.22
CA GLU A 59 -42.19 -6.40 -1.66
C GLU A 59 -42.95 -5.14 -2.14
N ASP A 60 -44.05 -4.77 -1.47
CA ASP A 60 -44.94 -3.65 -1.84
C ASP A 60 -44.69 -2.36 -1.04
N GLU A 61 -43.45 -2.07 -0.62
CA GLU A 61 -43.19 -0.84 0.13
C GLU A 61 -43.33 0.43 -0.72
N PRO A 62 -44.08 1.44 -0.25
CA PRO A 62 -44.24 2.69 -0.98
C PRO A 62 -42.90 3.43 -1.07
N THR A 63 -42.71 4.15 -2.18
CA THR A 63 -41.55 5.03 -2.38
C THR A 63 -41.43 6.00 -1.22
N ARG A 64 -40.25 6.04 -0.62
CA ARG A 64 -39.97 6.82 0.59
C ARG A 64 -39.47 8.21 0.19
N SER A 65 -39.48 9.13 1.14
CA SER A 65 -38.80 10.41 0.94
C SER A 65 -37.29 10.22 1.06
N GLU A 66 -36.53 11.07 0.35
CA GLU A 66 -35.06 11.06 0.39
C GLU A 66 -34.52 11.18 1.83
N GLU A 67 -35.17 11.96 2.70
CA GLU A 67 -34.74 12.09 4.10
C GLU A 67 -34.91 10.78 4.89
N VAL A 68 -36.02 10.04 4.68
CA VAL A 68 -36.23 8.75 5.37
C VAL A 68 -35.25 7.71 4.86
N GLU A 69 -34.94 7.71 3.57
CA GLU A 69 -33.92 6.83 2.99
C GLU A 69 -32.55 7.11 3.60
N ARG A 70 -32.14 8.39 3.65
CA ARG A 70 -30.87 8.79 4.26
C ARG A 70 -30.77 8.36 5.74
N GLN A 71 -31.81 8.58 6.53
CA GLN A 71 -31.81 8.18 7.95
C GLN A 71 -31.76 6.66 8.12
N LEU A 72 -32.44 5.91 7.24
CA LEU A 72 -32.37 4.45 7.25
C LEU A 72 -30.95 3.96 6.91
N GLU A 73 -30.33 4.52 5.87
CA GLU A 73 -28.96 4.19 5.49
C GLU A 73 -27.97 4.45 6.62
N LEU A 74 -28.04 5.63 7.26
CA LEU A 74 -27.19 5.95 8.42
C LEU A 74 -27.37 4.95 9.56
N GLY A 75 -28.61 4.60 9.91
CA GLY A 75 -28.88 3.61 10.95
C GLY A 75 -28.42 2.20 10.58
N LEU A 76 -28.50 1.81 9.30
CA LEU A 76 -27.97 0.54 8.82
C LEU A 76 -26.44 0.51 8.87
N LEU A 77 -25.76 1.62 8.56
CA LEU A 77 -24.30 1.73 8.69
C LEU A 77 -23.86 1.60 10.16
N GLU A 78 -24.61 2.15 11.11
CA GLU A 78 -24.35 1.96 12.54
C GLU A 78 -24.54 0.50 12.97
N ALA A 79 -25.60 -0.16 12.49
CA ALA A 79 -25.85 -1.58 12.75
C ALA A 79 -24.74 -2.47 12.18
N CYS A 80 -24.29 -2.17 10.96
CA CYS A 80 -23.15 -2.81 10.31
C CYS A 80 -21.86 -2.63 11.14
N ARG A 81 -21.59 -1.40 11.61
CA ARG A 81 -20.42 -1.11 12.45
C ARG A 81 -20.39 -1.97 13.70
N GLU A 82 -21.48 -1.97 14.47
CA GLU A 82 -21.55 -2.70 15.74
C GLU A 82 -21.42 -4.22 15.56
N SER A 83 -22.10 -4.77 14.55
CA SER A 83 -22.09 -6.21 14.28
C SER A 83 -20.73 -6.66 13.71
N GLY A 84 -20.12 -5.85 12.86
CA GLY A 84 -18.79 -6.09 12.30
C GLY A 84 -17.69 -6.03 13.36
N GLU A 85 -17.73 -5.07 14.27
CA GLU A 85 -16.80 -4.97 15.41
C GLU A 85 -16.87 -6.22 16.30
N MET A 86 -18.09 -6.68 16.59
CA MET A 86 -18.31 -7.90 17.36
C MET A 86 -17.73 -9.14 16.66
N LEU A 87 -17.94 -9.27 15.35
CA LEU A 87 -17.41 -10.39 14.57
C LEU A 87 -15.87 -10.43 14.54
N ILE A 88 -15.22 -9.28 14.34
CA ILE A 88 -13.75 -9.23 14.34
C ILE A 88 -13.20 -9.62 15.72
N ARG A 89 -13.78 -9.11 16.81
CA ARG A 89 -13.37 -9.47 18.17
C ARG A 89 -13.59 -10.95 18.50
N ALA A 90 -14.56 -11.59 17.86
CA ALA A 90 -14.79 -13.02 17.95
C ALA A 90 -13.86 -13.86 17.05
N GLY A 91 -12.93 -13.22 16.32
CA GLY A 91 -11.99 -13.89 15.41
C GLY A 91 -12.57 -14.24 14.04
N ARG A 92 -13.78 -13.79 13.70
CA ARG A 92 -14.44 -14.03 12.40
C ARG A 92 -14.17 -12.85 11.46
N ILE A 93 -12.95 -12.81 10.90
CA ILE A 93 -12.38 -11.61 10.30
C ILE A 93 -13.05 -11.20 8.99
N PHE A 94 -13.21 -12.13 8.06
CA PHE A 94 -13.82 -11.89 6.75
C PHE A 94 -15.31 -11.58 6.88
N GLU A 95 -16.00 -12.26 7.79
CA GLU A 95 -17.40 -11.96 8.09
C GLU A 95 -17.54 -10.56 8.70
N GLY A 96 -16.72 -10.20 9.68
CA GLY A 96 -16.69 -8.86 10.26
C GLY A 96 -16.38 -7.79 9.22
N TRP A 97 -15.37 -8.02 8.37
CA TRP A 97 -15.04 -7.15 7.24
C TRP A 97 -16.22 -6.96 6.27
N THR A 98 -16.99 -8.02 6.00
CA THR A 98 -18.17 -7.95 5.11
C THR A 98 -19.21 -6.96 5.64
N TYR A 99 -19.41 -6.91 6.96
CA TYR A 99 -20.28 -5.93 7.61
C TYR A 99 -19.67 -4.54 7.68
N LEU A 100 -18.35 -4.41 7.84
CA LEU A 100 -17.70 -3.10 7.96
C LEU A 100 -17.44 -2.41 6.62
N ARG A 101 -17.26 -3.14 5.52
CA ARG A 101 -16.96 -2.58 4.19
C ARG A 101 -17.92 -1.46 3.77
N PRO A 102 -19.26 -1.56 3.94
CA PRO A 102 -20.19 -0.49 3.57
C PRO A 102 -19.95 0.83 4.34
N THR A 103 -19.33 0.79 5.52
CA THR A 103 -19.06 2.00 6.32
C THR A 103 -17.98 2.88 5.71
N GLY A 104 -17.13 2.32 4.85
CA GLY A 104 -15.98 3.02 4.26
C GLY A 104 -14.89 3.44 5.27
N ASP A 105 -15.01 3.03 6.53
CA ASP A 105 -14.11 3.42 7.62
C ASP A 105 -12.91 2.48 7.71
N ASN A 106 -11.98 2.62 6.77
CA ASN A 106 -10.80 1.77 6.67
C ASN A 106 -9.88 1.88 7.90
N GLU A 107 -9.85 3.02 8.59
CA GLU A 107 -9.05 3.19 9.80
C GLU A 107 -9.60 2.37 10.97
N LEU A 108 -10.92 2.40 11.18
CA LEU A 108 -11.57 1.56 12.18
C LEU A 108 -11.31 0.08 11.91
N ILE A 109 -11.50 -0.37 10.65
CA ILE A 109 -11.29 -1.77 10.27
C ILE A 109 -9.83 -2.17 10.55
N ARG A 110 -8.87 -1.33 10.16
CA ARG A 110 -7.45 -1.59 10.43
C ARG A 110 -7.16 -1.73 11.91
N ASN A 111 -7.68 -0.83 12.74
CA ASN A 111 -7.48 -0.85 14.19
C ASN A 111 -8.07 -2.11 14.84
N LEU A 112 -9.29 -2.50 14.44
CA LEU A 112 -9.94 -3.70 14.96
C LEU A 112 -9.17 -4.97 14.58
N ILE A 113 -8.73 -5.08 13.31
CA ILE A 113 -7.99 -6.25 12.85
C ILE A 113 -6.59 -6.28 13.48
N ALA A 114 -5.97 -5.13 13.77
CA ALA A 114 -4.65 -5.05 14.41
C ALA A 114 -4.58 -5.77 15.77
N GLU A 115 -5.70 -5.87 16.49
CA GLU A 115 -5.79 -6.58 17.78
C GLU A 115 -5.79 -8.12 17.63
N VAL A 116 -6.08 -8.64 16.43
CA VAL A 116 -6.18 -10.08 16.17
C VAL A 116 -4.85 -10.63 15.71
N GLU A 117 -4.26 -11.57 16.44
CA GLU A 117 -3.03 -12.25 16.04
C GLU A 117 -3.23 -13.12 14.77
N ILE A 118 -2.23 -13.13 13.88
CA ILE A 118 -2.23 -14.00 12.70
C ILE A 118 -1.67 -15.36 13.15
N THR A 119 -2.47 -16.39 12.95
CA THR A 119 -2.19 -17.78 13.31
C THR A 119 -2.38 -18.65 12.08
N ASP A 120 -1.86 -19.87 12.09
CA ASP A 120 -2.04 -20.80 10.96
C ASP A 120 -3.53 -21.07 10.66
N ASP A 121 -4.40 -21.03 11.67
CA ASP A 121 -5.83 -21.30 11.52
C ASP A 121 -6.60 -20.15 10.83
N ASN A 122 -6.16 -18.90 11.00
CA ASN A 122 -6.83 -17.72 10.41
C ASN A 122 -6.02 -17.06 9.28
N TYR A 123 -4.88 -17.64 8.90
CA TYR A 123 -3.95 -17.07 7.92
C TYR A 123 -4.62 -16.77 6.57
N ASP A 124 -5.36 -17.71 5.99
CA ASP A 124 -6.02 -17.52 4.69
C ASP A 124 -7.07 -16.39 4.72
N GLU A 125 -7.80 -16.29 5.84
CA GLU A 125 -8.80 -15.25 6.06
C GLU A 125 -8.14 -13.87 6.20
N MET A 126 -7.06 -13.80 6.98
CA MET A 126 -6.25 -12.60 7.16
C MET A 126 -5.60 -12.16 5.86
N GLN A 127 -5.03 -13.08 5.08
CA GLN A 127 -4.45 -12.79 3.77
C GLN A 127 -5.51 -12.19 2.84
N ARG A 128 -6.72 -12.76 2.82
CA ARG A 128 -7.83 -12.22 2.02
C ARG A 128 -8.17 -10.78 2.38
N VAL A 129 -8.39 -10.50 3.66
CA VAL A 129 -8.83 -9.17 4.10
C VAL A 129 -7.70 -8.13 4.03
N LEU A 130 -6.50 -8.49 4.49
CA LEU A 130 -5.39 -7.55 4.56
C LEU A 130 -4.79 -7.24 3.19
N LEU A 131 -4.57 -8.25 2.35
CA LEU A 131 -3.92 -8.10 1.04
C LEU A 131 -4.91 -7.95 -0.11
N HIS A 132 -5.81 -8.90 -0.30
CA HIS A 132 -6.68 -8.90 -1.48
C HIS A 132 -7.68 -7.74 -1.44
N GLU A 133 -8.36 -7.55 -0.30
CA GLU A 133 -9.26 -6.42 -0.09
C GLU A 133 -8.52 -5.11 0.23
N GLY A 134 -7.25 -5.19 0.66
CA GLY A 134 -6.37 -4.02 0.80
C GLY A 134 -6.53 -3.20 2.08
N VAL A 135 -7.00 -3.80 3.17
CA VAL A 135 -7.20 -3.08 4.45
C VAL A 135 -5.88 -2.62 5.07
N ASP A 136 -4.88 -3.52 5.08
CA ASP A 136 -3.53 -3.26 5.57
C ASP A 136 -2.53 -4.14 4.81
N VAL A 137 -2.10 -3.64 3.66
CA VAL A 137 -1.21 -4.38 2.75
C VAL A 137 0.14 -4.65 3.41
N GLY A 138 0.67 -3.74 4.23
CA GLY A 138 1.95 -3.93 4.90
C GLY A 138 1.89 -5.11 5.86
N ARG A 139 0.87 -5.17 6.72
CA ARG A 139 0.70 -6.28 7.66
C ARG A 139 0.42 -7.61 6.95
N GLY A 140 -0.46 -7.60 5.95
CA GLY A 140 -0.76 -8.81 5.19
C GLY A 140 0.45 -9.33 4.41
N PHE A 141 1.30 -8.44 3.89
CA PHE A 141 2.53 -8.83 3.19
C PHE A 141 3.57 -9.39 4.16
N GLN A 142 3.67 -8.83 5.37
CA GLN A 142 4.50 -9.41 6.43
C GLN A 142 4.07 -10.84 6.77
N ALA A 143 2.76 -11.11 6.86
CA ALA A 143 2.27 -12.46 7.09
C ALA A 143 2.70 -13.44 5.98
N VAL A 144 2.68 -13.01 4.71
CA VAL A 144 3.17 -13.85 3.61
C VAL A 144 4.68 -14.08 3.72
N LEU A 145 5.47 -13.08 4.11
CA LEU A 145 6.90 -13.25 4.37
C LEU A 145 7.15 -14.29 5.47
N ASP A 146 6.40 -14.21 6.57
CA ASP A 146 6.60 -15.06 7.75
C ASP A 146 6.14 -16.52 7.49
N HIS A 147 5.03 -16.72 6.76
CA HIS A 147 4.46 -18.06 6.53
C HIS A 147 4.92 -18.73 5.23
N GLN A 148 5.18 -17.96 4.18
CA GLN A 148 5.48 -18.49 2.83
C GLN A 148 6.90 -18.16 2.35
N GLY A 149 7.63 -17.29 3.05
CA GLY A 149 9.02 -16.95 2.76
C GLY A 149 9.21 -15.90 1.67
N THR A 150 10.46 -15.49 1.49
CA THR A 150 10.89 -14.38 0.62
C THR A 150 10.56 -14.61 -0.87
N CYS A 151 10.77 -15.82 -1.40
CA CYS A 151 10.53 -16.12 -2.81
C CYS A 151 9.05 -15.96 -3.21
N ASN A 152 8.15 -16.50 -2.39
CA ASN A 152 6.71 -16.39 -2.60
C ASN A 152 6.23 -14.95 -2.43
N SER A 153 6.80 -14.22 -1.46
CA SER A 153 6.48 -12.80 -1.24
C SER A 153 6.89 -11.91 -2.42
N ILE A 154 8.08 -12.14 -3.00
CA ILE A 154 8.52 -11.46 -4.23
C ILE A 154 7.55 -11.78 -5.38
N THR A 155 7.21 -13.06 -5.58
CA THR A 155 6.28 -13.49 -6.62
C THR A 155 4.91 -12.81 -6.46
N LEU A 156 4.39 -12.76 -5.22
CA LEU A 156 3.15 -12.06 -4.89
C LEU A 156 3.25 -10.56 -5.18
N PHE A 157 4.39 -9.94 -4.86
CA PHE A 157 4.61 -8.53 -5.11
C PHE A 157 4.48 -8.23 -6.60
N ASP A 158 5.19 -8.97 -7.45
CA ASP A 158 5.20 -8.75 -8.89
C ASP A 158 3.85 -9.04 -9.55
N GLN A 159 3.13 -10.07 -9.08
CA GLN A 159 1.85 -10.46 -9.69
C GLN A 159 0.66 -9.60 -9.25
N ALA A 160 0.63 -9.18 -7.98
CA ALA A 160 -0.55 -8.55 -7.40
C ALA A 160 -0.29 -7.13 -6.88
N ILE A 161 0.83 -6.90 -6.20
CA ILE A 161 1.09 -5.62 -5.52
C ILE A 161 1.62 -4.55 -6.47
N ALA A 162 2.36 -4.93 -7.51
CA ALA A 162 2.95 -4.01 -8.49
C ALA A 162 1.90 -3.15 -9.22
N GLN A 163 0.66 -3.63 -9.34
CA GLN A 163 -0.45 -2.92 -9.97
C GLN A 163 -1.34 -2.14 -8.97
N ARG A 164 -1.00 -2.16 -7.68
CA ARG A 164 -1.72 -1.43 -6.63
C ARG A 164 -1.21 0.00 -6.48
N SER A 165 -1.87 0.74 -5.58
CA SER A 165 -1.54 2.13 -5.26
C SER A 165 -0.07 2.31 -4.86
N LYS A 166 0.45 3.54 -4.97
CA LYS A 166 1.81 3.88 -4.50
C LYS A 166 1.96 3.55 -3.00
N ALA A 167 0.92 3.79 -2.19
CA ALA A 167 0.94 3.51 -0.77
C ALA A 167 1.07 2.01 -0.47
N ASP A 168 0.30 1.17 -1.17
CA ASP A 168 0.33 -0.29 -0.99
C ASP A 168 1.69 -0.88 -1.39
N ARG A 169 2.23 -0.43 -2.53
CA ARG A 169 3.57 -0.84 -3.00
C ARG A 169 4.66 -0.48 -1.99
N ARG A 170 4.60 0.72 -1.42
CA ARG A 170 5.54 1.15 -0.37
C ARG A 170 5.40 0.29 0.88
N ALA A 171 4.18 0.05 1.34
CA ALA A 171 3.91 -0.73 2.55
C ALA A 171 4.46 -2.17 2.43
N ALA A 172 4.28 -2.84 1.29
CA ALA A 172 4.86 -4.16 1.05
C ALA A 172 6.38 -4.11 0.84
N GLY A 173 6.88 -3.13 0.07
CA GLY A 173 8.31 -2.99 -0.22
C GLY A 173 9.15 -2.71 1.04
N GLU A 174 8.61 -1.97 2.00
CA GLU A 174 9.22 -1.73 3.30
C GLU A 174 9.43 -3.05 4.05
N ARG A 175 8.41 -3.90 4.13
CA ARG A 175 8.48 -5.20 4.84
C ARG A 175 9.52 -6.12 4.23
N LEU A 176 9.53 -6.21 2.89
CA LEU A 176 10.52 -7.01 2.18
C LEU A 176 11.95 -6.51 2.44
N LEU A 177 12.17 -5.20 2.33
CA LEU A 177 13.48 -4.60 2.53
C LEU A 177 13.98 -4.83 3.96
N GLU A 178 13.14 -4.57 4.96
CA GLU A 178 13.48 -4.74 6.37
C GLU A 178 13.80 -6.20 6.69
N HIS A 179 12.95 -7.14 6.24
CA HIS A 179 13.19 -8.56 6.43
C HIS A 179 14.52 -9.01 5.81
N PHE A 180 14.72 -8.70 4.52
CA PHE A 180 15.90 -9.16 3.77
C PHE A 180 17.20 -8.51 4.25
N HIS A 181 17.18 -7.21 4.56
CA HIS A 181 18.37 -6.50 5.06
C HIS A 181 18.80 -7.01 6.44
N ASN A 182 17.85 -7.26 7.35
CA ASN A 182 18.16 -7.82 8.67
C ASN A 182 18.70 -9.25 8.59
N GLU A 183 18.12 -10.09 7.72
CA GLU A 183 18.62 -11.45 7.46
C GLU A 183 20.05 -11.41 6.92
N LEU A 184 20.31 -10.56 5.91
CA LEU A 184 21.63 -10.44 5.30
C LEU A 184 22.68 -9.96 6.30
N ILE A 185 22.36 -8.92 7.08
CA ILE A 185 23.27 -8.39 8.09
C ILE A 185 23.60 -9.47 9.12
N THR A 186 22.60 -10.19 9.60
CA THR A 186 22.81 -11.25 10.59
C THR A 186 23.78 -12.31 10.06
N LEU A 187 23.54 -12.81 8.85
CA LEU A 187 24.39 -13.83 8.23
C LEU A 187 25.82 -13.35 7.97
N VAL A 188 25.99 -12.10 7.50
CA VAL A 188 27.32 -11.51 7.27
C VAL A 188 28.05 -11.32 8.60
N ARG A 189 27.38 -10.85 9.66
CA ARG A 189 27.97 -10.70 10.99
C ARG A 189 28.39 -12.05 11.58
N ASP A 190 27.57 -13.07 11.41
CA ASP A 190 27.86 -14.42 11.87
C ASP A 190 29.07 -15.02 11.12
N ASP A 191 29.16 -14.84 9.80
CA ASP A 191 30.33 -15.29 9.01
C ASP A 191 31.61 -14.55 9.43
N ILE A 192 31.51 -13.24 9.70
CA ILE A 192 32.66 -12.47 10.19
C ILE A 192 33.09 -12.98 11.56
N THR A 193 32.15 -13.16 12.49
CA THR A 193 32.43 -13.60 13.86
C THR A 193 33.00 -15.03 13.91
N ALA A 194 32.61 -15.89 12.96
CA ALA A 194 33.13 -17.25 12.87
C ALA A 194 34.60 -17.30 12.41
N ARG A 195 35.08 -16.28 11.69
CA ARG A 195 36.40 -16.28 11.04
C ARG A 195 37.37 -15.24 11.62
N ASP A 196 36.85 -14.20 12.28
CA ASP A 196 37.61 -13.07 12.83
C ASP A 196 36.85 -12.43 14.02
N ALA A 197 37.35 -11.30 14.54
CA ALA A 197 36.68 -10.53 15.58
C ALA A 197 35.30 -10.04 15.14
N ALA A 198 34.31 -10.19 16.03
CA ALA A 198 32.94 -9.76 15.81
C ALA A 198 32.87 -8.28 15.37
N PRO A 199 32.04 -7.93 14.37
CA PRO A 199 31.82 -6.54 13.96
C PRO A 199 31.29 -5.68 15.12
N GLY A 200 31.57 -4.38 15.07
CA GLY A 200 30.98 -3.42 16.02
C GLY A 200 29.45 -3.37 15.88
N GLU A 201 28.72 -3.10 16.97
CA GLU A 201 27.24 -3.04 16.94
C GLU A 201 26.72 -2.00 15.92
N ASP A 202 27.40 -0.86 15.79
CA ASP A 202 27.04 0.22 14.87
C ASP A 202 27.66 0.10 13.47
N GLU A 203 28.40 -0.98 13.18
CA GLU A 203 29.06 -1.17 11.90
C GLU A 203 28.05 -1.51 10.79
N SER A 204 27.95 -0.67 9.75
CA SER A 204 27.02 -0.88 8.64
C SER A 204 27.45 -2.05 7.75
N LEU A 205 26.52 -2.56 6.92
CA LEU A 205 26.86 -3.59 5.93
C LEU A 205 27.97 -3.10 4.99
N SER A 206 27.92 -1.84 4.57
CA SER A 206 28.95 -1.25 3.73
C SER A 206 30.32 -1.21 4.43
N ASP A 207 30.36 -0.82 5.70
CA ASP A 207 31.61 -0.74 6.48
C ASP A 207 32.23 -2.13 6.70
N MET A 208 31.39 -3.12 7.00
CA MET A 208 31.81 -4.51 7.18
C MET A 208 32.48 -5.06 5.91
N LEU A 209 31.89 -4.82 4.75
CA LEU A 209 32.44 -5.28 3.46
C LEU A 209 33.70 -4.52 3.03
N ALA A 210 33.76 -3.21 3.30
CA ALA A 210 34.92 -2.39 2.93
C ALA A 210 36.16 -2.73 3.75
N SER A 211 35.99 -2.97 5.05
CA SER A 211 37.07 -3.33 5.97
C SER A 211 37.50 -4.80 5.84
N ARG A 212 36.59 -5.68 5.40
CA ARG A 212 36.83 -7.12 5.28
C ARG A 212 36.51 -7.65 3.87
N PRO A 213 37.29 -7.28 2.83
CA PRO A 213 37.04 -7.74 1.46
C PRO A 213 37.08 -9.26 1.28
N TRP A 214 37.64 -9.99 2.24
CA TRP A 214 37.71 -11.44 2.24
C TRP A 214 36.34 -12.12 2.40
N VAL A 215 35.34 -11.43 2.98
CA VAL A 215 33.97 -11.97 3.17
C VAL A 215 33.35 -12.39 1.84
N MET A 216 33.64 -11.66 0.76
CA MET A 216 33.12 -11.90 -0.58
C MET A 216 34.13 -12.60 -1.51
N LYS A 217 35.31 -13.00 -1.00
CA LYS A 217 36.31 -13.71 -1.82
C LYS A 217 35.82 -15.09 -2.24
N ASP A 218 36.39 -15.59 -3.34
CA ASP A 218 36.12 -16.92 -3.91
C ASP A 218 34.64 -17.19 -4.26
N GLY A 219 33.88 -16.12 -4.50
CA GLY A 219 32.47 -16.21 -4.89
C GLY A 219 31.52 -16.47 -3.72
N GLY A 220 31.92 -16.13 -2.49
CA GLY A 220 31.05 -16.17 -1.33
C GLY A 220 29.79 -15.32 -1.50
N TYR A 221 28.66 -15.87 -1.08
CA TYR A 221 27.38 -15.16 -0.94
C TYR A 221 26.63 -15.75 0.26
N HIS A 222 25.84 -14.91 0.93
CA HIS A 222 25.15 -15.26 2.18
C HIS A 222 23.66 -15.53 1.98
N LEU A 223 23.07 -14.97 0.91
CA LEU A 223 21.66 -15.10 0.56
C LEU A 223 21.48 -15.29 -0.94
N ASP A 224 20.28 -15.75 -1.31
CA ASP A 224 19.86 -15.88 -2.70
C ASP A 224 19.99 -14.53 -3.45
N THR A 225 20.74 -14.55 -4.54
CA THR A 225 21.09 -13.35 -5.31
C THR A 225 19.95 -12.85 -6.18
N THR A 226 18.95 -13.70 -6.47
CA THR A 226 17.70 -13.32 -7.14
C THR A 226 16.76 -12.62 -6.16
N HIS A 227 16.73 -13.06 -4.90
CA HIS A 227 16.00 -12.33 -3.85
C HIS A 227 16.61 -10.94 -3.62
N LEU A 228 17.95 -10.84 -3.64
CA LEU A 228 18.66 -9.56 -3.52
C LEU A 228 18.27 -8.59 -4.63
N SER A 229 18.35 -9.02 -5.91
CA SER A 229 18.02 -8.13 -7.03
C SER A 229 16.55 -7.70 -6.98
N SER A 230 15.62 -8.61 -6.73
CA SER A 230 14.20 -8.25 -6.58
C SER A 230 13.95 -7.29 -5.44
N THR A 231 14.58 -7.49 -4.28
CA THR A 231 14.45 -6.57 -3.13
C THR A 231 14.98 -5.18 -3.46
N VAL A 232 16.15 -5.10 -4.10
CA VAL A 232 16.75 -3.84 -4.57
C VAL A 232 15.83 -3.13 -5.56
N ARG A 233 15.17 -3.84 -6.47
CA ARG A 233 14.21 -3.24 -7.41
C ARG A 233 12.95 -2.74 -6.70
N ILE A 234 12.35 -3.57 -5.84
CA ILE A 234 11.09 -3.26 -5.14
C ILE A 234 11.25 -2.06 -4.20
N ALA A 235 12.40 -1.94 -3.54
CA ALA A 235 12.72 -0.83 -2.65
C ALA A 235 12.78 0.55 -3.35
N SER A 236 12.80 0.59 -4.69
CA SER A 236 12.82 1.87 -5.45
C SER A 236 11.56 2.72 -5.22
N THR A 237 10.46 2.08 -4.81
CA THR A 237 9.18 2.73 -4.49
C THR A 237 9.18 3.48 -3.16
N LEU A 238 10.15 3.21 -2.28
CA LEU A 238 10.26 3.76 -0.93
C LEU A 238 10.79 5.19 -0.94
N SER A 239 10.52 5.95 0.12
CA SER A 239 10.91 7.37 0.22
C SER A 239 11.57 7.76 1.55
N ASP A 240 11.55 6.90 2.57
CA ASP A 240 12.23 7.18 3.85
C ASP A 240 13.77 7.09 3.65
N PRO A 241 14.54 8.14 3.96
CA PRO A 241 16.00 8.10 3.88
C PRO A 241 16.66 6.91 4.60
N LYS A 242 16.10 6.43 5.71
CA LYS A 242 16.65 5.24 6.42
C LYS A 242 16.51 3.97 5.58
N GLN A 243 15.34 3.77 4.98
CA GLN A 243 15.06 2.66 4.09
C GLN A 243 15.91 2.77 2.81
N LEU A 244 16.01 3.97 2.22
CA LEU A 244 16.84 4.21 1.05
C LEU A 244 18.33 3.91 1.32
N ARG A 245 18.84 4.21 2.53
CA ARG A 245 20.20 3.84 2.92
C ARG A 245 20.38 2.32 2.96
N LYS A 246 19.43 1.57 3.53
CA LYS A 246 19.46 0.09 3.53
C LYS A 246 19.44 -0.47 2.11
N ALA A 247 18.56 0.03 1.24
CA ALA A 247 18.51 -0.38 -0.16
C ALA A 247 19.82 -0.07 -0.89
N TRP A 248 20.43 1.09 -0.61
CA TRP A 248 21.76 1.44 -1.13
C TRP A 248 22.85 0.48 -0.63
N GLU A 249 22.85 0.08 0.65
CA GLU A 249 23.80 -0.91 1.18
C GLU A 249 23.67 -2.26 0.48
N LEU A 250 22.44 -2.72 0.19
CA LEU A 250 22.21 -3.93 -0.61
C LEU A 250 22.85 -3.84 -1.99
N THR A 251 22.85 -2.66 -2.63
CA THR A 251 23.59 -2.46 -3.89
C THR A 251 25.11 -2.55 -3.71
N GLN A 252 25.67 -2.09 -2.58
CA GLN A 252 27.10 -2.22 -2.32
C GLN A 252 27.50 -3.68 -2.13
N TYR A 253 26.67 -4.46 -1.42
CA TYR A 253 26.84 -5.90 -1.32
C TYR A 253 26.75 -6.59 -2.69
N GLY A 254 25.72 -6.27 -3.48
CA GLY A 254 25.51 -6.84 -4.81
C GLY A 254 26.67 -6.59 -5.79
N ARG A 255 27.31 -5.41 -5.72
CA ARG A 255 28.49 -5.07 -6.54
C ARG A 255 29.72 -5.93 -6.24
N GLN A 256 29.80 -6.52 -5.04
CA GLN A 256 30.91 -7.39 -4.65
C GLN A 256 30.66 -8.87 -4.98
N LEU A 257 29.46 -9.25 -5.41
CA LEU A 257 29.17 -10.60 -5.85
C LEU A 257 30.04 -10.98 -7.05
N HIS A 258 30.30 -12.28 -7.22
CA HIS A 258 30.91 -12.78 -8.45
C HIS A 258 30.05 -12.42 -9.66
N HIS A 259 30.67 -12.08 -10.79
CA HIS A 259 29.97 -11.58 -11.99
C HIS A 259 28.85 -12.51 -12.50
N GLN A 260 28.98 -13.83 -12.29
CA GLN A 260 27.95 -14.81 -12.66
C GLN A 260 26.62 -14.65 -11.89
N PHE A 261 26.64 -13.97 -10.74
CA PHE A 261 25.47 -13.69 -9.90
C PHE A 261 25.02 -12.22 -10.01
N GLN A 262 25.68 -11.43 -10.87
CA GLN A 262 25.27 -10.06 -11.20
C GLN A 262 24.45 -10.09 -12.48
N TYR A 263 23.18 -10.46 -12.36
CA TYR A 263 22.26 -10.47 -13.50
C TYR A 263 22.00 -9.04 -14.01
N PRO A 264 21.99 -8.83 -15.34
CA PRO A 264 21.63 -7.53 -15.90
C PRO A 264 20.16 -7.20 -15.60
N GLY A 265 19.87 -5.91 -15.45
CA GLY A 265 18.50 -5.41 -15.35
C GLY A 265 17.91 -5.08 -16.72
N GLU A 266 16.73 -4.47 -16.68
CA GLU A 266 16.10 -3.85 -17.85
C GLU A 266 16.40 -2.35 -17.88
N GLU A 267 16.29 -1.69 -19.03
CA GLU A 267 16.47 -0.23 -19.09
C GLU A 267 15.47 0.50 -18.16
N PRO A 268 15.88 1.57 -17.45
CA PRO A 268 17.19 2.23 -17.48
C PRO A 268 18.29 1.60 -16.60
N PHE A 269 18.06 0.42 -16.02
CA PHE A 269 18.88 -0.25 -15.00
C PHE A 269 19.66 -1.49 -15.50
N VAL A 270 20.09 -1.53 -16.77
CA VAL A 270 20.84 -2.68 -17.34
C VAL A 270 22.06 -3.05 -16.49
N ASP A 271 22.90 -2.07 -16.14
CA ASP A 271 23.98 -2.23 -15.16
C ASP A 271 23.39 -2.24 -13.74
N PHE A 272 22.73 -3.34 -13.37
CA PHE A 272 21.79 -3.43 -12.25
C PHE A 272 22.24 -2.72 -10.97
N TYR A 273 23.23 -3.26 -10.26
CA TYR A 273 23.65 -2.68 -8.98
C TYR A 273 24.28 -1.28 -9.11
N PRO A 274 25.15 -0.98 -10.11
CA PRO A 274 25.63 0.38 -10.33
C PRO A 274 24.50 1.40 -10.58
N ALA A 275 23.50 1.05 -11.39
CA ALA A 275 22.38 1.93 -11.71
C ALA A 275 21.49 2.19 -10.49
N TYR A 276 21.13 1.14 -9.74
CA TYR A 276 20.37 1.31 -8.49
C TYR A 276 21.17 2.03 -7.40
N ALA A 277 22.49 1.82 -7.32
CA ALA A 277 23.34 2.58 -6.41
C ALA A 277 23.29 4.08 -6.73
N ALA A 278 23.37 4.45 -8.01
CA ALA A 278 23.24 5.85 -8.45
C ALA A 278 21.84 6.40 -8.14
N PHE A 279 20.79 5.62 -8.42
CA PHE A 279 19.40 5.98 -8.12
C PHE A 279 19.19 6.30 -6.63
N TYR A 280 19.61 5.39 -5.74
CA TYR A 280 19.47 5.61 -4.30
C TYR A 280 20.36 6.74 -3.78
N SER A 281 21.59 6.89 -4.29
CA SER A 281 22.43 8.04 -3.92
C SER A 281 21.78 9.37 -4.29
N ILE A 282 21.15 9.50 -5.47
CA ILE A 282 20.40 10.71 -5.84
C ILE A 282 19.32 11.02 -4.81
N LEU A 283 18.53 10.01 -4.43
CA LEU A 283 17.43 10.16 -3.48
C LEU A 283 17.90 10.47 -2.04
N LEU A 284 19.12 10.05 -1.69
CA LEU A 284 19.78 10.37 -0.43
C LEU A 284 20.45 11.77 -0.45
N GLY A 285 20.37 12.50 -1.55
CA GLY A 285 21.01 13.81 -1.71
C GLY A 285 22.50 13.74 -2.06
N GLU A 286 23.02 12.58 -2.42
CA GLU A 286 24.42 12.34 -2.75
C GLU A 286 24.63 12.40 -4.26
N ASN A 287 25.57 13.22 -4.73
CA ASN A 287 25.93 13.35 -6.15
C ASN A 287 24.73 13.63 -7.09
N VAL A 288 23.71 14.34 -6.60
CA VAL A 288 22.41 14.55 -7.26
C VAL A 288 22.56 14.97 -8.73
N ASP A 289 23.28 16.05 -9.03
CA ASP A 289 23.37 16.56 -10.42
C ASP A 289 24.11 15.61 -11.36
N ALA A 290 25.13 14.89 -10.87
CA ALA A 290 25.86 13.94 -11.69
C ALA A 290 25.01 12.69 -11.96
N GLY A 291 24.28 12.21 -10.95
CA GLY A 291 23.35 11.10 -11.07
C GLY A 291 22.16 11.43 -11.97
N LEU A 292 21.55 12.60 -11.83
CA LEU A 292 20.46 13.03 -12.70
C LEU A 292 20.90 13.08 -14.17
N LYS A 293 22.11 13.57 -14.48
CA LYS A 293 22.64 13.55 -15.87
C LYS A 293 22.79 12.13 -16.44
N LEU A 294 23.06 11.13 -15.60
CA LEU A 294 23.11 9.73 -16.04
C LEU A 294 21.71 9.26 -16.49
N PHE A 295 20.70 9.50 -15.66
CA PHE A 295 19.32 9.09 -15.96
C PHE A 295 18.69 9.94 -17.06
N GLU A 296 19.01 11.23 -17.17
CA GLU A 296 18.62 12.09 -18.29
C GLU A 296 19.12 11.53 -19.62
N ARG A 297 20.42 11.16 -19.69
CA ARG A 297 20.97 10.54 -20.89
C ARG A 297 20.27 9.23 -21.23
N LYS A 298 19.89 8.43 -20.24
CA LYS A 298 19.14 7.19 -20.48
C LYS A 298 17.73 7.50 -20.99
N ALA A 299 17.03 8.43 -20.37
CA ALA A 299 15.70 8.88 -20.81
C ALA A 299 15.67 9.41 -22.25
N ILE A 300 16.76 10.03 -22.72
CA ILE A 300 16.87 10.56 -24.08
C ILE A 300 17.27 9.48 -25.10
N ASN A 301 18.16 8.55 -24.73
CA ASN A 301 18.80 7.65 -25.69
C ASN A 301 18.19 6.23 -25.73
N VAL A 302 17.45 5.81 -24.70
CA VAL A 302 16.75 4.51 -24.72
C VAL A 302 15.59 4.60 -25.70
N ASP A 303 15.51 3.62 -26.61
CA ASP A 303 14.42 3.56 -27.58
C ASP A 303 13.09 3.20 -26.90
N SER A 304 12.20 4.18 -26.81
CA SER A 304 10.87 4.02 -26.23
C SER A 304 9.96 3.03 -26.98
N GLN A 305 10.23 2.75 -28.26
CA GLN A 305 9.46 1.76 -29.03
C GLN A 305 9.88 0.32 -28.71
N GLU A 306 11.15 0.12 -28.33
CA GLU A 306 11.68 -1.20 -27.96
C GLU A 306 11.51 -1.49 -26.46
N HIS A 307 11.78 -0.49 -25.60
CA HIS A 307 11.85 -0.65 -24.15
C HIS A 307 10.74 0.08 -23.39
N GLY A 308 9.83 0.75 -24.07
CA GLY A 308 8.77 1.54 -23.45
C GLY A 308 9.28 2.84 -22.83
N THR A 309 8.40 3.52 -22.09
CA THR A 309 8.65 4.85 -21.49
C THR A 309 9.37 4.80 -20.13
N GLY A 310 9.76 3.62 -19.65
CA GLY A 310 10.30 3.42 -18.30
C GLY A 310 11.54 4.28 -17.98
N ALA A 311 12.39 4.57 -18.97
CA ALA A 311 13.55 5.45 -18.79
C ALA A 311 13.14 6.93 -18.56
N ILE A 312 12.13 7.40 -19.30
CA ILE A 312 11.55 8.75 -19.12
C ILE A 312 10.85 8.83 -17.77
N GLU A 313 10.01 7.86 -17.44
CA GLU A 313 9.26 7.79 -16.18
C GLU A 313 10.19 7.78 -14.96
N THR A 314 11.27 7.00 -15.02
CA THR A 314 12.28 6.97 -13.95
C THR A 314 12.94 8.33 -13.75
N TYR A 315 13.28 9.02 -14.84
CA TYR A 315 13.96 10.32 -14.74
C TYR A 315 13.04 11.42 -14.18
N ILE A 316 11.78 11.47 -14.63
CA ILE A 316 10.83 12.47 -14.12
C ILE A 316 10.42 12.18 -12.66
N ASP A 317 10.33 10.91 -12.25
CA ASP A 317 10.15 10.52 -10.84
C ASP A 317 11.34 10.98 -9.97
N LEU A 318 12.57 10.76 -10.44
CA LEU A 318 13.77 11.26 -9.75
C LEU A 318 13.76 12.78 -9.60
N LEU A 319 13.40 13.52 -10.65
CA LEU A 319 13.32 14.98 -10.61
C LEU A 319 12.30 15.46 -9.59
N ASP A 320 11.09 14.90 -9.59
CA ASP A 320 10.05 15.23 -8.61
C ASP A 320 10.53 14.96 -7.18
N ARG A 321 11.07 13.77 -6.93
CA ARG A 321 11.50 13.32 -5.60
C ARG A 321 12.69 14.08 -5.01
N VAL A 322 13.51 14.72 -5.84
CA VAL A 322 14.59 15.62 -5.38
C VAL A 322 14.17 17.10 -5.37
N GLY A 323 12.87 17.38 -5.46
CA GLY A 323 12.32 18.73 -5.35
C GLY A 323 12.48 19.57 -6.63
N ARG A 324 12.50 18.93 -7.80
CA ARG A 324 12.54 19.60 -9.13
C ARG A 324 11.30 19.25 -9.98
N PRO A 325 10.06 19.35 -9.47
CA PRO A 325 8.85 18.94 -10.16
C PRO A 325 8.59 19.68 -11.48
N LEU A 326 8.92 20.98 -11.58
CA LEU A 326 8.76 21.71 -12.84
C LEU A 326 9.66 21.19 -13.95
N GLN A 327 10.92 20.87 -13.62
CA GLN A 327 11.83 20.27 -14.59
C GLN A 327 11.31 18.90 -15.04
N ALA A 328 10.65 18.15 -14.15
CA ALA A 328 10.01 16.89 -14.47
C ALA A 328 8.89 17.08 -15.51
N ILE A 329 8.03 18.08 -15.31
CA ILE A 329 6.93 18.43 -16.22
C ILE A 329 7.47 18.87 -17.59
N GLU A 330 8.42 19.81 -17.61
CA GLU A 330 9.02 20.32 -18.83
C GLU A 330 9.71 19.20 -19.64
N PHE A 331 10.40 18.30 -18.94
CA PHE A 331 11.06 17.17 -19.58
C PHE A 331 10.04 16.20 -20.18
N ALA A 332 9.01 15.83 -19.42
CA ALA A 332 7.95 14.94 -19.88
C ALA A 332 7.26 15.47 -21.15
N ILE A 333 6.82 16.73 -21.13
CA ILE A 333 6.14 17.38 -22.27
C ILE A 333 7.01 17.34 -23.54
N ARG A 334 8.33 17.46 -23.40
CA ARG A 334 9.26 17.50 -24.52
C ARG A 334 9.63 16.13 -25.07
N HIS A 335 9.73 15.10 -24.23
CA HIS A 335 10.36 13.82 -24.60
C HIS A 335 9.41 12.64 -24.63
N VAL A 336 8.18 12.78 -24.11
CA VAL A 336 7.19 11.71 -24.19
C VAL A 336 6.82 11.48 -25.66
N PRO A 337 6.88 10.23 -26.16
CA PRO A 337 6.58 9.91 -27.55
C PRO A 337 5.17 10.35 -27.98
N GLU A 338 5.00 10.64 -29.27
CA GLU A 338 3.73 11.17 -29.76
C GLU A 338 2.56 10.19 -29.66
N ASP A 339 2.86 8.90 -29.77
CA ASP A 339 1.93 7.76 -29.72
C ASP A 339 1.50 7.39 -28.29
N VAL A 340 2.17 7.92 -27.27
CA VAL A 340 1.72 7.78 -25.88
C VAL A 340 0.50 8.67 -25.65
N PRO A 341 -0.66 8.10 -25.24
CA PRO A 341 -1.86 8.87 -24.96
C PRO A 341 -1.61 9.88 -23.84
N SER A 342 -2.03 11.14 -24.01
CA SER A 342 -1.87 12.16 -22.94
C SER A 342 -2.55 11.73 -21.64
N GLN A 343 -3.64 10.95 -21.72
CA GLN A 343 -4.36 10.46 -20.55
C GLN A 343 -3.52 9.52 -19.67
N SER A 344 -2.47 8.88 -20.20
CA SER A 344 -1.60 8.01 -19.39
C SER A 344 -0.62 8.81 -18.53
N ILE A 345 -0.26 10.03 -18.93
CA ILE A 345 0.76 10.82 -18.25
C ILE A 345 0.21 12.03 -17.48
N VAL A 346 -0.88 12.64 -17.95
CA VAL A 346 -1.45 13.84 -17.34
C VAL A 346 -1.71 13.70 -15.84
N PRO A 347 -2.28 12.59 -15.32
CA PRO A 347 -2.47 12.42 -13.87
C PRO A 347 -1.17 12.58 -13.07
N LEU A 348 -0.05 12.05 -13.58
CA LEU A 348 1.26 12.18 -12.95
C LEU A 348 1.78 13.63 -13.01
N LEU A 349 1.62 14.31 -14.15
CA LEU A 349 2.04 15.71 -14.28
C LEU A 349 1.26 16.62 -13.34
N ILE A 350 -0.03 16.33 -13.10
CA ILE A 350 -0.86 17.07 -12.14
C ILE A 350 -0.35 16.89 -10.71
N GLU A 351 0.09 15.69 -10.33
CA GLU A 351 0.74 15.42 -9.03
C GLU A 351 2.01 16.28 -8.89
N PHE A 352 2.89 16.28 -9.89
CA PHE A 352 4.10 17.09 -9.90
C PHE A 352 3.81 18.60 -9.84
N ALA A 353 2.79 19.08 -10.58
CA ALA A 353 2.37 20.48 -10.52
C ALA A 353 1.82 20.84 -9.12
N GLY A 354 1.20 19.88 -8.43
CA GLY A 354 0.85 19.96 -7.02
C GLY A 354 2.06 20.28 -6.15
N HIS A 355 3.10 19.44 -6.21
CA HIS A 355 4.35 19.62 -5.46
C HIS A 355 5.09 20.93 -5.81
N ALA A 356 5.12 21.31 -7.09
CA ALA A 356 5.72 22.57 -7.54
C ALA A 356 5.04 23.78 -6.89
N ALA A 357 3.71 23.75 -6.85
CA ALA A 357 2.92 24.84 -6.31
C ALA A 357 2.93 24.88 -4.78
N GLU A 358 3.10 23.76 -4.07
CA GLU A 358 3.42 23.76 -2.63
C GLU A 358 4.75 24.48 -2.35
N SER A 359 5.68 24.42 -3.31
CA SER A 359 6.95 25.16 -3.27
C SER A 359 6.84 26.61 -3.79
N GLY A 360 5.63 27.07 -4.11
CA GLY A 360 5.34 28.44 -4.53
C GLY A 360 5.32 28.68 -6.04
N ASP A 361 5.43 27.64 -6.88
CA ASP A 361 5.41 27.78 -8.34
C ASP A 361 4.25 27.01 -8.98
N ALA A 362 3.20 27.74 -9.39
CA ALA A 362 2.01 27.18 -10.01
C ALA A 362 2.07 27.11 -11.55
N SER A 363 3.18 27.54 -12.17
CA SER A 363 3.32 27.57 -13.64
C SER A 363 3.24 26.19 -14.29
N GLY A 364 3.50 25.12 -13.52
CA GLY A 364 3.39 23.74 -13.99
C GLY A 364 2.00 23.39 -14.54
N TYR A 365 0.93 23.95 -13.97
CA TYR A 365 -0.42 23.72 -14.48
C TYR A 365 -0.66 24.35 -15.85
N ASP A 366 -0.09 25.53 -16.10
CA ASP A 366 -0.18 26.21 -17.40
C ASP A 366 0.53 25.39 -18.49
N LEU A 367 1.71 24.85 -18.18
CA LEU A 367 2.45 23.96 -19.08
C LEU A 367 1.63 22.71 -19.44
N ILE A 368 0.94 22.11 -18.46
CA ILE A 368 0.09 20.93 -18.68
C ILE A 368 -1.14 21.30 -19.51
N MET A 369 -1.75 22.46 -19.29
CA MET A 369 -2.87 22.94 -20.09
C MET A 369 -2.46 23.12 -21.56
N ASP A 370 -1.32 23.75 -21.83
CA ASP A 370 -0.81 23.92 -23.19
C ASP A 370 -0.52 22.57 -23.88
N PHE A 371 0.08 21.63 -23.14
CA PHE A 371 0.31 20.26 -23.62
C PHE A 371 -0.99 19.54 -23.97
N CYS A 372 -2.00 19.60 -23.09
CA CYS A 372 -3.31 18.98 -23.33
C CYS A 372 -4.02 19.61 -24.53
N ALA A 373 -3.95 20.94 -24.67
CA ALA A 373 -4.53 21.65 -25.81
C ALA A 373 -3.88 21.21 -27.13
N ALA A 374 -2.55 21.06 -27.16
CA ALA A 374 -1.82 20.57 -28.33
C ALA A 374 -2.20 19.12 -28.70
N LYS A 375 -2.46 18.28 -27.70
CA LYS A 375 -2.89 16.87 -27.87
C LYS A 375 -4.41 16.70 -28.06
N GLN A 376 -5.18 17.80 -28.06
CA GLN A 376 -6.66 17.77 -28.10
C GLN A 376 -7.30 17.00 -26.94
N ASP A 377 -6.65 16.97 -25.77
CA ASP A 377 -7.13 16.31 -24.57
C ASP A 377 -7.95 17.27 -23.70
N ALA A 378 -9.24 17.39 -24.03
CA ALA A 378 -10.16 18.26 -23.30
C ALA A 378 -10.33 17.85 -21.82
N LEU A 379 -10.22 16.55 -21.51
CA LEU A 379 -10.36 16.05 -20.14
C LEU A 379 -9.12 16.42 -19.32
N GLY A 380 -7.93 16.16 -19.83
CA GLY A 380 -6.67 16.55 -19.19
C GLY A 380 -6.60 18.06 -18.96
N PHE A 381 -7.00 18.85 -19.95
CA PHE A 381 -7.09 20.32 -19.83
C PHE A 381 -8.04 20.75 -18.71
N ALA A 382 -9.24 20.16 -18.65
CA ALA A 382 -10.22 20.50 -17.63
C ALA A 382 -9.74 20.16 -16.22
N VAL A 383 -9.05 19.02 -16.05
CA VAL A 383 -8.43 18.63 -14.77
C VAL A 383 -7.35 19.61 -14.35
N ALA A 384 -6.43 19.97 -15.25
CA ALA A 384 -5.37 20.96 -14.98
C ALA A 384 -5.95 22.31 -14.57
N LYS A 385 -6.96 22.79 -15.30
CA LYS A 385 -7.65 24.05 -15.00
C LYS A 385 -8.44 23.99 -13.70
N HIS A 386 -9.06 22.87 -13.36
CA HIS A 386 -9.76 22.73 -12.09
C HIS A 386 -8.76 22.78 -10.92
N ALA A 387 -7.60 22.14 -11.05
CA ALA A 387 -6.57 22.12 -10.03
C ALA A 387 -5.99 23.52 -9.73
N THR A 388 -5.97 24.44 -10.69
CA THR A 388 -5.56 25.84 -10.45
C THR A 388 -6.62 26.65 -9.70
N LEU A 389 -7.91 26.30 -9.83
CA LEU A 389 -9.02 26.99 -9.18
C LEU A 389 -9.26 26.53 -7.73
N ALA A 390 -8.76 25.36 -7.36
CA ALA A 390 -8.93 24.79 -6.02
C ALA A 390 -7.92 25.32 -4.98
N LYS A 391 -7.06 26.27 -5.37
CA LYS A 391 -6.10 26.99 -4.52
C LYS A 391 -6.53 28.44 -4.36
#